data_AF-A0A6B9FKR1-F1
#
_entry.id   AF-A0A6B9FKR1-F1
#
_cell.length_a   1.000
_cell.length_b   1.000
_cell.length_c   1.000
_cell.angle_alpha   90.00
_cell.angle_beta   90.00
_cell.angle_gamma   90.00
#
_symmetry.space_group_name_H-M   'P 1'
#
loop_
_entity.id
_entity.type
_entity.pdbx_description
1 polymer ?
#
loop_
_entity_poly.entity_id
_entity_poly.type
_entity_poly.pdbx_seq_one_letter_code
_entity_poly.pdbx_strand_id
1 'polypeptide(L)'
;MRMPIPTAGVETDEVEVAPETPQQKRRRLAIEAAARTADWRARRAEEEAAVRRQAARDAAIVDALVTAGYVAEQVAKRTGSSEEPRFTVKDVLRVARDRLETLGMTRAEALQQLHSRLAPGVACPI
;
A
#
# COMPACT_ATOMS: atom_id res chain seq x y z
N MET A 1 75.78 15.43 30.05
CA MET A 1 74.95 16.55 29.57
C MET A 1 73.86 15.95 28.67
N ARG A 2 72.59 15.99 29.11
CA ARG A 2 71.44 15.45 28.37
C ARG A 2 70.93 16.53 27.41
N MET A 3 70.94 16.25 26.11
CA MET A 3 70.27 17.08 25.10
C MET A 3 68.74 16.88 25.21
N PRO A 4 67.91 17.93 25.17
CA PRO A 4 66.46 17.76 25.07
C PRO A 4 66.09 17.33 23.65
N ILE A 5 65.24 16.31 23.55
CA ILE A 5 64.62 15.86 22.30
C ILE A 5 63.60 16.93 21.89
N PRO A 6 63.69 17.51 20.69
CA PRO A 6 62.64 18.38 20.19
C PRO A 6 61.41 17.52 19.87
N THR A 7 60.39 17.63 20.71
CA THR A 7 59.03 17.19 20.40
C THR A 7 58.57 17.94 19.15
N ALA A 8 58.60 17.27 18.00
CA ALA A 8 57.94 17.73 16.80
C ALA A 8 56.46 17.94 17.14
N GLY A 9 55.99 19.18 16.95
CA GLY A 9 54.60 19.53 17.11
C GLY A 9 53.76 18.64 16.21
N VAL A 10 52.68 18.11 16.76
CA VAL A 10 51.59 17.57 15.96
C VAL A 10 50.99 18.78 15.24
N GLU A 11 51.49 19.07 14.05
CA GLU A 11 50.77 19.90 13.10
C GLU A 11 49.48 19.15 12.82
N THR A 12 48.38 19.70 13.32
CA THR A 12 47.06 19.38 12.81
C THR A 12 47.10 19.71 11.32
N ASP A 13 47.21 18.69 10.48
CA ASP A 13 46.88 18.76 9.06
C ASP A 13 45.42 19.22 9.00
N GLU A 14 45.21 20.54 9.01
CA GLU A 14 44.02 21.14 8.44
C GLU A 14 44.07 20.74 6.97
N VAL A 15 43.36 19.66 6.63
CA VAL A 15 43.17 19.25 5.25
C VAL A 15 42.49 20.42 4.55
N GLU A 16 43.31 21.25 3.89
CA GLU A 16 42.89 22.40 3.12
C GLU A 16 42.11 21.86 1.92
N VAL A 17 40.79 21.67 2.10
CA VAL A 17 39.91 21.25 1.02
C VAL A 17 39.90 22.37 0.00
N ALA A 18 40.71 22.21 -1.05
CA ALA A 18 40.80 23.17 -2.15
C ALA A 18 39.38 23.56 -2.60
N PRO A 19 39.09 24.86 -2.75
CA PRO A 19 37.74 25.31 -3.06
C PRO A 19 37.27 24.70 -4.37
N GLU A 20 36.08 24.09 -4.35
CA GLU A 20 35.49 23.44 -5.53
C GLU A 20 35.47 24.38 -6.73
N THR A 21 35.92 23.88 -7.88
CA THR A 21 35.80 24.63 -9.13
C THR A 21 34.31 24.82 -9.48
N PRO A 22 33.96 25.91 -10.18
CA PRO A 22 32.58 26.14 -10.61
C PRO A 22 31.97 24.97 -11.41
N GLN A 23 32.80 24.22 -12.15
CA GLN A 23 32.38 23.03 -12.90
C GLN A 23 32.05 21.84 -11.99
N GLN A 24 32.87 21.57 -10.95
CA GLN A 24 32.60 20.52 -9.96
C GLN A 24 31.31 20.79 -9.19
N LYS A 25 31.11 22.04 -8.75
CA LYS A 25 29.88 22.47 -8.07
C LYS A 25 28.64 22.27 -8.94
N ARG A 26 28.71 22.63 -10.23
CA ARG A 26 27.60 22.41 -11.18
C ARG A 26 27.31 20.91 -11.38
N ARG A 27 28.35 20.08 -11.49
CA ARG A 27 28.18 18.63 -11.62
C ARG A 27 27.55 18.02 -10.36
N ARG A 28 27.97 18.44 -9.17
CA ARG A 28 27.38 17.98 -7.90
C ARG A 28 25.90 18.35 -7.80
N LEU A 29 25.56 19.60 -8.08
CA LEU A 29 24.17 20.06 -8.09
C LEU A 29 23.30 19.32 -9.12
N ALA A 30 23.86 18.99 -10.29
CA ALA A 30 23.16 18.20 -11.30
C ALA A 30 22.91 16.75 -10.83
N ILE A 31 23.88 16.12 -10.16
CA ILE A 31 23.73 14.77 -9.56
C ILE A 31 22.70 14.80 -8.43
N GLU A 32 22.76 15.79 -7.54
CA GLU A 32 21.79 15.97 -6.45
C GLU A 32 20.37 16.24 -6.98
N ALA A 33 20.23 17.00 -8.08
CA ALA A 33 18.95 17.21 -8.73
C ALA A 33 18.44 15.92 -9.39
N ALA A 34 19.31 15.16 -10.06
CA ALA A 34 18.95 13.88 -10.65
C ALA A 34 18.48 12.88 -9.58
N ALA A 35 19.21 12.76 -8.46
CA ALA A 35 18.83 11.92 -7.32
C ALA A 35 17.45 12.31 -6.76
N ARG A 36 17.22 13.60 -6.50
CA ARG A 36 15.91 14.09 -6.01
C ARG A 36 14.76 13.77 -6.97
N THR A 37 14.99 13.88 -8.28
CA THR A 37 13.96 13.52 -9.27
C THR A 37 13.71 12.02 -9.36
N ALA A 38 14.75 11.19 -9.19
CA ALA A 38 14.59 9.74 -9.11
C ALA A 38 13.79 9.34 -7.87
N ASP A 39 14.10 9.91 -6.70
CA ASP A 39 13.37 9.66 -5.46
C ASP A 39 11.91 10.13 -5.52
N TRP A 40 11.64 11.23 -6.22
CA TRP A 40 10.27 11.70 -6.45
C TRP A 40 9.50 10.73 -7.35
N ARG A 41 10.12 10.24 -8.45
CA ARG A 41 9.49 9.25 -9.34
C ARG A 41 9.25 7.91 -8.64
N ALA A 42 10.19 7.47 -7.81
CA ALA A 42 10.05 6.24 -7.02
C ALA A 42 8.85 6.34 -6.07
N ARG A 43 8.75 7.44 -5.31
CA ARG A 43 7.59 7.70 -4.44
C ARG A 43 6.26 7.76 -5.22
N ARG A 44 6.23 8.45 -6.36
CA ARG A 44 5.03 8.49 -7.22
C ARG A 44 4.64 7.13 -7.77
N ALA A 45 5.62 6.31 -8.18
CA ALA A 45 5.36 4.96 -8.68
C ALA A 45 4.80 4.05 -7.56
N GLU A 46 5.29 4.20 -6.32
CA GLU A 46 4.76 3.51 -5.16
C GLU A 46 3.33 3.95 -4.81
N GLU A 47 3.05 5.25 -4.85
CA GLU A 47 1.70 5.80 -4.68
C GLU A 47 0.74 5.23 -5.73
N GLU A 48 1.13 5.25 -7.01
CA GLU A 48 0.31 4.66 -8.09
C GLU A 48 0.12 3.15 -7.92
N ALA A 49 1.17 2.43 -7.51
CA ALA A 49 1.08 1.00 -7.23
C ALA A 49 0.16 0.72 -6.02
N ALA A 50 0.12 1.60 -5.02
CA ALA A 50 -0.82 1.52 -3.90
C ALA A 50 -2.26 1.75 -4.39
N VAL A 51 -2.50 2.76 -5.22
CA VAL A 51 -3.82 3.02 -5.82
C VAL A 51 -4.30 1.85 -6.68
N ARG A 52 -3.43 1.26 -7.51
CA ARG A 52 -3.76 0.07 -8.30
C ARG A 52 -4.08 -1.14 -7.43
N ARG A 53 -3.31 -1.36 -6.35
CA ARG A 53 -3.60 -2.42 -5.36
C ARG A 53 -4.95 -2.20 -4.68
N GLN A 54 -5.30 -0.95 -4.36
CA GLN A 54 -6.61 -0.61 -3.80
C GLN A 54 -7.73 -0.88 -4.80
N ALA A 55 -7.59 -0.42 -6.05
CA ALA A 55 -8.58 -0.65 -7.09
C ALA A 55 -8.80 -2.15 -7.38
N ALA A 56 -7.74 -2.96 -7.36
CA ALA A 56 -7.84 -4.41 -7.51
C ALA A 56 -8.61 -5.07 -6.36
N ARG A 57 -8.39 -4.62 -5.12
CA ARG A 57 -9.16 -5.06 -3.95
C ARG A 57 -10.63 -4.70 -4.06
N ASP A 58 -10.91 -3.48 -4.53
CA ASP A 58 -12.27 -2.99 -4.69
C ASP A 58 -13.04 -3.80 -5.75
N ALA A 59 -12.37 -4.10 -6.88
CA ALA A 59 -12.93 -4.96 -7.93
C ALA A 59 -13.24 -6.37 -7.42
N ALA A 60 -12.34 -6.97 -6.61
CA ALA A 60 -12.57 -8.28 -6.02
C ALA A 60 -13.78 -8.32 -5.07
N ILE A 61 -14.01 -7.25 -4.31
CA ILE A 61 -15.16 -7.14 -3.40
C ILE A 61 -16.48 -7.02 -4.17
N VAL A 62 -16.50 -6.26 -5.27
CA VAL A 62 -17.67 -6.19 -6.13
C VAL A 62 -17.93 -7.54 -6.82
N ASP A 63 -16.91 -8.21 -7.34
CA ASP A 63 -17.05 -9.53 -7.98
C ASP A 63 -17.61 -10.59 -7.01
N ALA A 64 -17.12 -10.59 -5.77
CA ALA A 64 -17.61 -11.48 -4.72
C ALA A 64 -19.10 -11.25 -4.41
N LEU A 65 -19.54 -9.98 -4.33
CA LEU A 65 -20.94 -9.62 -4.09
C LEU A 65 -21.84 -10.01 -5.25
N VAL A 66 -21.42 -9.72 -6.50
CA VAL A 66 -22.18 -10.05 -7.71
C VAL A 66 -22.33 -11.56 -7.85
N THR A 67 -21.23 -12.31 -7.65
CA THR A 67 -21.25 -13.78 -7.70
C THR A 67 -22.18 -14.35 -6.63
N ALA A 68 -22.14 -13.82 -5.40
CA ALA A 68 -23.01 -14.26 -4.32
C ALA A 68 -24.50 -14.02 -4.65
N GLY A 69 -24.83 -12.86 -5.23
CA GLY A 69 -26.19 -12.56 -5.70
C GLY A 69 -26.66 -13.52 -6.80
N TYR A 70 -25.79 -13.79 -7.78
CA TYR A 70 -26.08 -14.75 -8.85
C TYR A 70 -26.30 -16.18 -8.34
N VAL A 71 -25.49 -16.63 -7.38
CA VAL A 71 -25.67 -17.95 -6.74
C VAL A 71 -27.02 -18.03 -6.02
N ALA A 72 -27.40 -16.99 -5.28
CA ALA A 72 -28.69 -16.94 -4.61
C ALA A 72 -29.86 -17.05 -5.62
N GLU A 73 -29.77 -16.35 -6.75
CA GLU A 73 -30.76 -16.41 -7.84
C GLU A 73 -30.83 -17.80 -8.49
N GLN A 74 -29.69 -18.46 -8.73
CA GLN A 74 -29.66 -19.80 -9.32
C GLN A 74 -30.22 -20.87 -8.39
N VAL A 75 -29.94 -20.77 -7.09
CA VAL A 75 -30.51 -21.70 -6.09
C VAL A 75 -32.03 -21.56 -6.05
N ALA A 76 -32.55 -20.33 -6.08
CA ALA A 76 -33.98 -20.05 -6.13
C ALA A 76 -34.69 -20.69 -7.33
N LYS A 77 -34.09 -20.57 -8.52
CA LYS A 77 -34.64 -21.15 -9.75
C LYS A 77 -34.65 -22.68 -9.71
N ARG A 78 -33.63 -23.30 -9.09
CA ARG A 78 -33.52 -24.77 -8.98
C ARG A 78 -34.49 -25.38 -7.98
N THR A 79 -34.78 -24.71 -6.86
CA THR A 79 -35.66 -25.27 -5.83
C THR A 79 -37.13 -25.25 -6.22
N GLY A 80 -37.50 -24.57 -7.31
CA GLY A 80 -38.88 -24.58 -7.83
C GLY A 80 -39.93 -24.05 -6.86
N SER A 81 -39.47 -23.38 -5.79
CA SER A 81 -40.33 -22.82 -4.76
C SER A 81 -40.98 -21.56 -5.29
N SER A 82 -42.30 -21.58 -5.42
CA SER A 82 -43.12 -20.37 -5.64
C SER A 82 -43.11 -19.44 -4.42
N GLU A 83 -42.71 -19.94 -3.24
CA GLU A 83 -42.34 -19.07 -2.13
C GLU A 83 -40.95 -18.50 -2.44
N GLU A 84 -40.84 -17.17 -2.44
CA GLU A 84 -39.58 -16.49 -2.67
C GLU A 84 -38.45 -17.18 -1.91
N PRO A 85 -37.33 -17.54 -2.56
CA PRO A 85 -36.14 -17.99 -1.85
C PRO A 85 -35.85 -16.99 -0.73
N ARG A 86 -36.01 -17.39 0.53
CA ARG A 86 -35.56 -16.56 1.66
C ARG A 86 -34.04 -16.63 1.78
N PHE A 87 -33.33 -16.28 0.70
CA PHE A 87 -31.91 -15.97 0.76
C PHE A 87 -31.79 -14.59 1.36
N THR A 88 -31.37 -14.57 2.62
CA THR A 88 -31.27 -13.30 3.34
C THR A 88 -30.03 -12.55 2.86
N VAL A 89 -30.03 -11.23 3.04
CA VAL A 89 -28.82 -10.42 2.84
C VAL A 89 -27.62 -11.00 3.62
N LYS A 90 -27.86 -11.62 4.78
CA LYS A 90 -26.81 -12.29 5.57
C LYS A 90 -26.17 -13.46 4.82
N ASP A 91 -26.92 -14.22 4.04
CA ASP A 91 -26.40 -15.35 3.28
C ASP A 91 -25.52 -14.90 2.11
N VAL A 92 -25.95 -13.85 1.39
CA VAL A 92 -25.14 -13.22 0.33
C VAL A 92 -23.83 -12.68 0.90
N LEU A 93 -23.89 -12.02 2.06
CA LEU A 93 -22.70 -11.49 2.74
C LEU A 93 -21.76 -12.59 3.24
N ARG A 94 -22.31 -13.72 3.70
CA ARG A 94 -21.49 -14.88 4.08
C ARG A 94 -20.73 -15.44 2.89
N VAL A 95 -21.40 -15.64 1.75
CA VAL A 95 -20.75 -16.16 0.52
C VAL A 95 -19.71 -15.19 -0.01
N ALA A 96 -20.00 -13.88 -0.01
CA ALA A 96 -19.04 -12.86 -0.42
C ALA A 96 -17.82 -12.83 0.51
N ARG A 97 -18.02 -12.95 1.84
CA ARG A 97 -16.93 -13.03 2.82
C ARG A 97 -16.05 -14.25 2.59
N ASP A 98 -16.63 -15.44 2.47
CA ASP A 98 -15.86 -16.69 2.29
C ASP A 98 -15.01 -16.61 1.01
N ARG A 99 -15.50 -15.92 -0.02
CA ARG A 99 -14.76 -15.66 -1.27
C ARG A 99 -13.68 -14.60 -1.15
N LEU A 100 -13.80 -13.65 -0.21
CA LEU A 100 -12.73 -12.70 0.10
C LEU A 100 -11.63 -13.34 0.95
N GLU A 101 -11.99 -14.27 1.83
CA GLU A 101 -11.02 -15.05 2.61
C GLU A 101 -10.13 -15.92 1.69
N THR A 102 -10.70 -16.54 0.65
CA THR A 102 -9.91 -17.29 -0.34
C THR A 102 -8.95 -16.41 -1.16
N LEU A 103 -9.20 -15.09 -1.23
CA LEU A 103 -8.31 -14.12 -1.85
C LEU A 103 -7.23 -13.58 -0.89
N GLY A 104 -7.13 -14.15 0.32
CA GLY A 104 -6.12 -13.81 1.32
C GLY A 104 -6.47 -12.61 2.20
N MET A 105 -7.74 -12.16 2.20
CA MET A 105 -8.22 -11.13 3.12
C MET A 105 -8.62 -11.76 4.45
N THR A 106 -8.25 -11.15 5.58
CA THR A 106 -8.70 -11.68 6.88
C THR A 106 -10.20 -11.44 7.08
N ARG A 107 -10.84 -12.27 7.91
CA ARG A 107 -12.26 -12.15 8.23
C ARG A 107 -12.65 -10.75 8.73
N ALA A 108 -11.82 -10.15 9.57
CA ALA A 108 -12.06 -8.82 10.13
C ALA A 108 -12.01 -7.73 9.04
N GLU A 109 -11.01 -7.80 8.15
CA GLU A 109 -10.87 -6.87 7.02
C GLU A 109 -12.05 -7.01 6.05
N ALA A 110 -12.44 -8.24 5.72
CA ALA A 110 -13.57 -8.49 4.83
C ALA A 110 -14.88 -7.90 5.39
N LEU A 111 -15.15 -8.09 6.68
CA LEU A 111 -16.33 -7.52 7.34
C LEU A 111 -16.30 -5.99 7.37
N GLN A 112 -15.16 -5.39 7.71
CA GLN A 112 -15.02 -3.93 7.72
C GLN A 112 -15.23 -3.33 6.33
N GLN A 113 -14.68 -3.97 5.29
CA GLN A 113 -14.83 -3.54 3.91
C GLN A 113 -16.27 -3.66 3.41
N LEU A 114 -16.92 -4.82 3.66
CA LEU A 114 -18.33 -5.02 3.32
C LEU A 114 -19.22 -4.01 4.06
N HIS A 115 -18.99 -3.79 5.35
CA HIS A 115 -19.75 -2.83 6.16
C HIS A 115 -19.61 -1.40 5.65
N SER A 116 -18.38 -0.95 5.38
CA SER A 116 -18.11 0.41 4.90
C SER A 116 -18.84 0.77 3.60
N ARG A 117 -19.10 -0.24 2.76
CA ARG A 117 -19.77 -0.08 1.47
C ARG A 117 -21.29 -0.19 1.55
N LEU A 118 -21.80 -1.05 2.42
CA LEU A 118 -23.25 -1.26 2.55
C LEU A 118 -23.90 -0.25 3.48
N ALA A 119 -23.15 0.26 4.46
CA ALA A 119 -23.61 1.23 5.44
C ALA A 119 -22.55 2.33 5.64
N PRO A 120 -22.33 3.21 4.63
CA PRO A 120 -21.39 4.31 4.76
C PRO A 120 -21.83 5.24 5.91
N GLY A 121 -20.94 5.46 6.87
CA GLY A 121 -21.20 6.32 8.04
C GLY A 121 -21.69 5.61 9.31
N VAL A 122 -21.91 4.30 9.25
CA VAL A 122 -22.19 3.49 10.46
C VAL A 122 -20.89 2.84 10.93
N ALA A 123 -20.56 2.98 12.21
CA ALA A 123 -19.40 2.29 12.78
C ALA A 123 -19.63 0.78 12.75
N CYS A 124 -18.67 0.03 12.22
CA CYS A 124 -18.74 -1.43 12.24
C CYS A 124 -18.68 -1.90 13.70
N PRO A 125 -19.69 -2.62 14.22
CA PRO A 125 -19.59 -3.21 15.55
C PRO A 125 -18.47 -4.26 15.53
N ILE A 126 -17.54 -4.13 16.48
CA ILE A 126 -16.38 -5.01 16.66
C ILE A 126 -16.83 -6.31 17.31
#